data_AF-A0A419NAV4-F1
#
_entry.id   AF-A0A419NAV4-F1
#
_cell.length_a   1.000
_cell.length_b   1.000
_cell.length_c   1.000
_cell.angle_alpha   90.00
_cell.angle_beta   90.00
_cell.angle_gamma   90.00
#
_symmetry.space_group_name_H-M   'P 1'
#
loop_
_entity.id
_entity.type
_entity.pdbx_description
1 polymer ?
#
loop_
_entity_poly.entity_id
_entity_poly.type
_entity_poly.pdbx_seq_one_letter_code
_entity_poly.pdbx_strand_id
1 'polypeptide(L)'
;MQSVIKLVGGAGNINKVWHCMTRLRFDLGDENKVAWEEIKNLPGVLGAQSQSGQVQIIIGPKVNIWYEAIVSQLEPISDSAAASTGNVSTKGRKSLITMFMDTVSGVFGPIVPAIAGAGMIKGLLAGLIALKVISPKSDTVMIIDLIASGVFYFLPFFLAVSAAKIFKTNEYLAAAVAACLMYPTLIDAAKALASHTAGAPTALYFMHALPVSVFNYSASVIPVIFSVLALSYIHRWVDKIMPDVLKTVFTPTLTLFIAALVSLTLIGPAGIYLGNLLAFGIQELFNVSAVFAGFIVGAIRPLAILTGMHHAMTPIALQNFTDQGWDMLMPMMFMANMAIAGSTFAIYFHVKTREQKSVVLSAAISGLLGITEPALFGVLTRYKKAFIATTISSSVASAFIAFFGVRLYGYILSSIFSLPAYIGPYFIYILMGVVLSLGLSFTLTYLMVVKNKGTEQTGPLVNQTR
;
A
#
# COMPACT_ATOMS: atom_id res chain seq x y z
N MET A 1 35.83 -2.88 11.78
CA MET A 1 34.60 -3.25 11.05
C MET A 1 34.82 -4.29 9.95
N GLN A 2 36.05 -4.77 9.69
CA GLN A 2 36.29 -6.04 8.98
C GLN A 2 35.89 -7.22 9.88
N SER A 3 35.11 -8.19 9.44
CA SER A 3 33.65 -8.04 9.42
C SER A 3 33.12 -8.97 10.51
N VAL A 4 32.24 -8.49 11.41
CA VAL A 4 31.57 -9.33 12.44
C VAL A 4 30.98 -10.60 11.82
N ILE A 5 30.53 -10.49 10.57
CA ILE A 5 30.06 -11.59 9.71
C ILE A 5 31.07 -12.74 9.64
N LYS A 6 32.37 -12.46 9.48
CA LYS A 6 33.42 -13.49 9.43
C LYS A 6 33.58 -14.18 10.79
N LEU A 7 33.53 -13.42 11.86
CA LEU A 7 33.72 -13.92 13.23
C LEU A 7 32.53 -14.74 13.74
N VAL A 8 31.34 -14.58 13.15
CA VAL A 8 30.16 -15.41 13.43
C VAL A 8 30.03 -16.62 12.48
N GLY A 9 31.09 -16.97 11.75
CA GLY A 9 31.11 -18.14 10.86
C GLY A 9 30.76 -17.88 9.39
N GLY A 10 30.69 -16.60 8.99
CA GLY A 10 30.39 -16.17 7.61
C GLY A 10 28.91 -15.90 7.36
N ALA A 11 28.60 -15.27 6.21
CA ALA A 11 27.22 -14.90 5.85
C ALA A 11 26.27 -16.11 5.77
N GLY A 12 26.77 -17.26 5.29
CA GLY A 12 26.00 -18.50 5.21
C GLY A 12 25.71 -19.18 6.57
N ASN A 13 26.32 -18.72 7.67
CA ASN A 13 26.01 -19.20 9.01
C ASN A 13 24.92 -18.37 9.70
N ILE A 14 24.50 -17.25 9.11
CA ILE A 14 23.54 -16.30 9.71
C ILE A 14 22.15 -16.59 9.17
N ASN A 15 21.27 -17.11 10.01
CA ASN A 15 19.85 -17.29 9.67
C ASN A 15 19.10 -15.96 9.75
N LYS A 16 19.36 -15.19 10.81
CA LYS A 16 18.70 -13.91 11.05
C LYS A 16 19.58 -13.00 11.90
N VAL A 17 19.55 -11.71 11.59
CA VAL A 17 20.21 -10.67 12.38
C VAL A 17 19.20 -9.59 12.74
N TRP A 18 19.22 -9.15 13.99
CA TRP A 18 18.42 -8.04 14.48
C TRP A 18 19.14 -7.42 15.66
N HIS A 19 18.64 -6.30 16.16
CA HIS A 19 19.23 -5.68 17.34
C HIS A 19 18.13 -5.16 18.27
N CYS A 20 18.45 -5.11 19.55
CA CYS A 20 17.75 -4.24 20.47
C CYS A 20 18.52 -2.93 20.61
N MET A 21 18.29 -2.19 21.70
CA MET A 21 18.91 -0.87 21.89
C MET A 21 20.41 -0.91 22.21
N THR A 22 20.91 -2.04 22.74
CA THR A 22 22.32 -2.16 23.17
C THR A 22 23.01 -3.44 22.70
N ARG A 23 22.26 -4.39 22.12
CA ARG A 23 22.78 -5.70 21.72
C ARG A 23 22.42 -6.00 20.28
N LEU A 24 23.42 -6.42 19.52
CA LEU A 24 23.28 -7.02 18.21
C LEU A 24 23.08 -8.53 18.41
N ARG A 25 22.06 -9.11 17.77
CA ARG A 25 21.67 -10.50 17.96
C ARG A 25 21.72 -11.25 16.65
N PHE A 26 22.23 -12.47 16.72
CA PHE A 26 22.29 -13.40 15.61
C PHE A 26 21.60 -14.70 16.00
N ASP A 27 20.72 -15.15 15.11
CA ASP A 27 20.33 -16.54 14.98
C ASP A 27 21.31 -17.17 13.97
N LEU A 28 22.09 -18.15 14.44
CA LEU A 28 23.12 -18.81 13.65
C LEU A 28 22.78 -20.28 13.46
N GLY A 29 23.15 -20.84 12.30
CA GLY A 29 23.02 -22.27 12.05
C GLY A 29 23.94 -23.13 12.92
N ASP A 30 25.14 -22.63 13.22
CA ASP A 30 26.13 -23.29 14.08
C ASP A 30 26.87 -22.27 14.96
N GLU A 31 26.59 -22.29 16.27
CA GLU A 31 27.24 -21.41 17.26
C GLU A 31 28.72 -21.77 17.51
N ASN A 32 29.18 -22.96 17.13
CA ASN A 32 30.58 -23.37 17.35
C ASN A 32 31.55 -22.65 16.41
N LYS A 33 31.05 -22.04 15.33
CA LYS A 33 31.84 -21.25 14.38
C LYS A 33 32.10 -19.82 14.85
N VAL A 34 31.63 -19.47 16.05
CA VAL A 34 31.74 -18.12 16.60
C VAL A 34 33.09 -17.94 17.29
N ALA A 35 33.88 -16.98 16.81
CA ALA A 35 35.16 -16.60 17.40
C ALA A 35 34.95 -15.64 18.59
N TRP A 36 34.53 -16.19 19.74
CA TRP A 36 34.12 -15.42 20.93
C TRP A 36 35.19 -14.43 21.43
N GLU A 37 36.44 -14.87 21.54
CA GLU A 37 37.53 -14.04 22.05
C GLU A 37 37.88 -12.90 21.09
N GLU A 38 37.85 -13.15 19.78
CA GLU A 38 38.06 -12.11 18.77
C GLU A 38 36.93 -11.08 18.78
N ILE A 39 35.68 -11.52 18.95
CA ILE A 39 34.51 -10.62 19.04
C ILE A 39 34.62 -9.71 20.26
N LYS A 40 34.99 -10.23 21.44
CA LYS A 40 35.14 -9.43 22.66
C LYS A 40 36.24 -8.39 22.56
N ASN A 41 37.28 -8.66 21.75
CA ASN A 41 38.41 -7.75 21.53
C ASN A 41 38.14 -6.68 20.46
N LEU A 42 36.97 -6.70 19.81
CA LEU A 42 36.63 -5.67 18.82
C LEU A 42 36.41 -4.30 19.47
N PRO A 43 36.97 -3.22 18.91
CA PRO A 43 36.78 -1.88 19.44
C PRO A 43 35.31 -1.46 19.38
N GLY A 44 34.71 -1.20 20.54
CA GLY A 44 33.29 -0.85 20.69
C GLY A 44 32.38 -2.00 21.14
N VAL A 45 32.92 -3.22 21.29
CA VAL A 45 32.20 -4.34 21.92
C VAL A 45 32.45 -4.32 23.43
N LEU A 46 31.36 -4.30 24.20
CA LEU A 46 31.36 -4.33 25.67
C LEU A 46 31.29 -5.78 26.21
N GLY A 47 30.89 -6.73 25.37
CA GLY A 47 30.83 -8.15 25.70
C GLY A 47 30.16 -8.96 24.61
N ALA A 48 30.29 -10.28 24.67
CA ALA A 48 29.59 -11.21 23.79
C ALA A 48 29.22 -12.47 24.57
N GLN A 49 28.01 -12.98 24.34
CA GLN A 49 27.47 -14.15 25.03
C GLN A 49 26.50 -14.93 24.12
N SER A 50 26.35 -16.23 24.36
CA SER A 50 25.21 -17.00 23.84
C SER A 50 24.16 -17.11 24.94
N GLN A 51 22.93 -16.71 24.64
CA GLN A 51 21.83 -16.78 25.60
C GLN A 51 20.51 -17.04 24.87
N SER A 52 19.80 -18.10 25.28
CA SER A 52 18.52 -18.52 24.70
C SER A 52 18.61 -18.90 23.22
N GLY A 53 19.68 -19.60 22.82
CA GLY A 53 19.91 -20.04 21.43
C GLY A 53 20.17 -18.89 20.45
N GLN A 54 20.76 -17.80 20.95
CA GLN A 54 21.09 -16.60 20.18
C GLN A 54 22.44 -16.06 20.61
N VAL A 55 23.27 -15.74 19.64
CA VAL A 55 24.54 -15.06 19.86
C VAL A 55 24.29 -13.57 20.00
N GLN A 56 24.65 -12.99 21.14
CA GLN A 56 24.44 -11.59 21.48
C GLN A 56 25.78 -10.87 21.65
N ILE A 57 26.02 -9.86 20.82
CA ILE A 57 27.16 -8.95 20.94
C ILE A 57 26.65 -7.66 21.59
N ILE A 58 27.16 -7.34 22.76
CA ILE A 58 26.82 -6.15 23.53
C ILE A 58 27.71 -5.00 23.04
N ILE A 59 27.11 -3.99 22.40
CA ILE A 59 27.82 -2.86 21.78
C ILE A 59 27.48 -1.56 22.53
N GLY A 60 26.28 -1.49 23.10
CA GLY A 60 25.75 -0.27 23.69
C GLY A 60 25.01 0.61 22.68
N PRO A 61 24.89 1.92 22.92
CA PRO A 61 24.01 2.83 22.16
C PRO A 61 24.30 2.91 20.65
N LYS A 62 25.50 2.52 20.22
CA LYS A 62 25.95 2.57 18.82
C LYS A 62 25.58 1.31 18.02
N VAL A 63 24.78 0.40 18.59
CA VAL A 63 24.42 -0.88 17.95
C VAL A 63 23.77 -0.72 16.58
N ASN A 64 22.98 0.34 16.34
CA ASN A 64 22.32 0.55 15.04
C ASN A 64 23.34 0.77 13.91
N ILE A 65 24.44 1.48 14.19
CA ILE A 65 25.52 1.71 13.20
C ILE A 65 26.16 0.38 12.80
N TRP A 66 26.35 -0.51 13.77
CA TRP A 66 26.89 -1.86 13.52
C TRP A 66 25.92 -2.72 12.74
N TYR A 67 24.63 -2.69 13.10
CA TYR A 67 23.58 -3.39 12.40
C TYR A 67 23.48 -2.95 10.94
N GLU A 68 23.40 -1.65 10.66
CA GLU A 68 23.33 -1.12 9.29
C GLU A 68 24.57 -1.52 8.47
N ALA A 69 25.77 -1.43 9.05
CA ALA A 69 27.00 -1.85 8.39
C ALA A 69 27.03 -3.36 8.08
N ILE A 70 26.47 -4.19 8.95
CA ILE A 70 26.40 -5.65 8.78
C ILE A 70 25.33 -6.03 7.76
N VAL A 71 24.13 -5.46 7.85
CA VAL A 71 23.05 -5.72 6.88
C VAL A 71 23.44 -5.26 5.47
N SER A 72 24.15 -4.14 5.33
CA SER A 72 24.66 -3.69 4.03
C SER A 72 25.68 -4.64 3.38
N GLN A 73 26.32 -5.51 4.17
CA GLN A 73 27.26 -6.53 3.71
C GLN A 73 26.63 -7.93 3.58
N LEU A 74 25.42 -8.12 4.09
CA LEU A 74 24.67 -9.38 4.09
C LEU A 74 23.57 -9.41 3.01
N GLU A 75 23.71 -8.65 1.92
CA GLU A 75 22.64 -8.52 0.91
C GLU A 75 21.92 -9.86 0.62
N PRO A 76 20.57 -9.86 0.55
CA PRO A 76 19.82 -11.10 0.53
C PRO A 76 19.96 -11.81 -0.82
N ILE A 77 20.25 -13.11 -0.79
CA ILE A 77 19.86 -14.03 -1.86
C ILE A 77 18.34 -14.25 -1.76
N SER A 78 17.55 -13.22 -2.05
CA SER A 78 16.11 -13.21 -2.37
C SER A 78 15.53 -11.82 -2.09
N ASP A 79 15.69 -10.91 -3.05
CA ASP A 79 14.74 -9.85 -3.44
C ASP A 79 15.44 -8.82 -4.34
N SER A 80 16.06 -9.33 -5.41
CA SER A 80 16.51 -8.51 -6.54
C SER A 80 15.79 -8.95 -7.80
N ALA A 81 14.52 -8.59 -7.86
CA ALA A 81 13.79 -8.48 -9.11
C ALA A 81 12.97 -7.18 -9.16
N ALA A 82 13.59 -6.05 -8.78
CA ALA A 82 13.13 -4.72 -9.16
C ALA A 82 14.21 -3.64 -8.92
N ALA A 83 15.34 -3.72 -9.62
CA ALA A 83 16.11 -2.53 -10.06
C ALA A 83 17.42 -2.93 -10.75
N SER A 84 17.36 -3.19 -12.06
CA SER A 84 18.43 -2.83 -13.01
C SER A 84 18.07 -3.25 -14.43
N THR A 85 17.27 -2.43 -15.10
CA THR A 85 17.48 -2.21 -16.54
C THR A 85 17.70 -0.72 -16.72
N GLY A 86 18.80 -0.40 -17.40
CA GLY A 86 19.36 0.94 -17.45
C GLY A 86 18.42 1.96 -18.06
N ASN A 87 18.49 3.16 -17.51
CA ASN A 87 18.84 4.31 -18.34
C ASN A 87 19.69 5.25 -17.50
N VAL A 88 20.93 5.43 -17.93
CA VAL A 88 21.68 6.65 -17.67
C VAL A 88 20.85 7.77 -18.27
N SER A 89 20.05 8.43 -17.42
CA SER A 89 19.45 9.71 -17.74
C SER A 89 19.77 10.65 -16.58
N THR A 90 20.36 11.76 -16.98
CA THR A 90 20.67 12.97 -16.22
C THR A 90 19.82 13.17 -14.96
N LYS A 91 20.48 13.51 -13.84
CA LYS A 91 19.89 14.01 -12.58
C LYS A 91 19.00 15.24 -12.84
N GLY A 92 17.81 15.04 -13.38
CA GLY A 92 16.70 15.99 -13.30
C GLY A 92 16.11 15.92 -11.90
N ARG A 93 15.90 17.07 -11.27
CA ARG A 93 15.23 17.19 -9.96
C ARG A 93 13.83 16.55 -10.11
N LYS A 94 13.60 15.38 -9.50
CA LYS A 94 12.27 14.74 -9.50
C LYS A 94 11.24 15.74 -8.96
N SER A 95 10.11 15.89 -9.64
CA SER A 95 9.01 16.73 -9.17
C SER A 95 8.51 16.23 -7.81
N LEU A 96 8.07 17.15 -6.93
CA LEU A 96 7.49 16.81 -5.63
C LEU A 96 6.30 15.86 -5.76
N ILE A 97 5.52 16.01 -6.83
CA ILE A 97 4.39 15.12 -7.14
C ILE A 97 4.90 13.70 -7.39
N THR A 98 5.93 13.53 -8.22
CA THR A 98 6.51 12.21 -8.51
C THR A 98 7.07 11.55 -7.25
N MET A 99 7.77 12.32 -6.39
CA MET A 99 8.27 11.79 -5.12
C MET A 99 7.13 11.34 -4.19
N PHE A 100 6.05 12.11 -4.11
CA PHE A 100 4.87 11.73 -3.34
C PHE A 100 4.24 10.44 -3.90
N MET A 101 4.05 10.35 -5.22
CA MET A 101 3.49 9.16 -5.87
C MET A 101 4.38 7.91 -5.67
N ASP A 102 5.70 8.05 -5.79
CA ASP A 102 6.67 6.97 -5.53
C ASP A 102 6.55 6.48 -4.07
N THR A 103 6.44 7.43 -3.12
CA THR A 103 6.30 7.13 -1.70
C THR A 103 5.00 6.39 -1.40
N VAL A 104 3.86 6.91 -1.87
CA VAL A 104 2.56 6.27 -1.67
C VAL A 104 2.56 4.86 -2.24
N SER A 105 3.06 4.68 -3.46
CA SER A 105 3.14 3.36 -4.10
C SER A 105 3.99 2.38 -3.28
N GLY A 106 5.15 2.82 -2.80
CA GLY A 106 6.02 2.00 -1.95
C GLY A 106 5.39 1.63 -0.60
N VAL A 107 4.63 2.54 0.01
CA VAL A 107 3.94 2.30 1.29
C VAL A 107 2.82 1.27 1.13
N PHE A 108 2.09 1.31 0.00
CA PHE A 108 0.98 0.38 -0.23
C PHE A 108 1.43 -1.03 -0.63
N GLY A 109 2.55 -1.17 -1.35
CA GLY A 109 3.04 -2.45 -1.88
C GLY A 109 3.01 -3.61 -0.89
N PRO A 110 3.65 -3.49 0.30
CA PRO A 110 3.64 -4.55 1.31
C PRO A 110 2.24 -4.92 1.88
N ILE A 111 1.25 -4.04 1.72
CA ILE A 111 -0.09 -4.14 2.32
C ILE A 111 -1.11 -4.70 1.31
N VAL A 112 -0.78 -4.70 0.01
CA VAL A 112 -1.67 -5.17 -1.07
C VAL A 112 -2.28 -6.54 -0.77
N PRO A 113 -1.54 -7.58 -0.31
CA PRO A 113 -2.15 -8.88 -0.04
C PRO A 113 -3.24 -8.84 1.03
N ALA A 114 -3.03 -8.07 2.11
CA ALA A 114 -4.00 -7.94 3.20
C ALA A 114 -5.27 -7.22 2.73
N ILE A 115 -5.13 -6.11 2.00
CA ILE A 115 -6.24 -5.35 1.43
C ILE A 115 -7.02 -6.19 0.40
N ALA A 116 -6.31 -6.95 -0.43
CA ALA A 116 -6.93 -7.82 -1.43
C ALA A 116 -7.76 -8.92 -0.75
N GLY A 117 -7.20 -9.63 0.23
CA GLY A 117 -7.91 -10.65 1.00
C GLY A 117 -9.15 -10.09 1.71
N ALA A 118 -9.00 -8.98 2.42
CA ALA A 118 -10.10 -8.30 3.08
C ALA A 118 -11.21 -7.87 2.10
N GLY A 119 -10.84 -7.28 0.96
CA GLY A 119 -11.79 -6.87 -0.07
C GLY A 119 -12.56 -8.05 -0.66
N MET A 120 -11.90 -9.18 -0.91
CA MET A 120 -12.53 -10.40 -1.43
C MET A 120 -13.53 -10.99 -0.42
N ILE A 121 -13.21 -10.98 0.88
CA ILE A 121 -14.13 -11.41 1.94
C ILE A 121 -15.37 -10.50 1.96
N LYS A 122 -15.19 -9.17 1.86
CA LYS A 122 -16.33 -8.23 1.76
C LYS A 122 -17.20 -8.50 0.55
N GLY A 123 -16.61 -8.82 -0.61
CA GLY A 123 -17.36 -9.14 -1.82
C GLY A 123 -18.19 -10.40 -1.70
N LEU A 124 -17.59 -11.46 -1.14
CA LEU A 124 -18.30 -12.70 -0.83
C LEU A 124 -19.44 -12.45 0.16
N LEU A 125 -19.17 -11.72 1.25
CA LEU A 125 -20.17 -11.36 2.25
C LEU A 125 -21.35 -10.60 1.63
N ALA A 126 -21.06 -9.57 0.84
CA ALA A 126 -22.07 -8.80 0.12
C ALA A 126 -22.89 -9.68 -0.83
N GLY A 127 -22.25 -10.65 -1.51
CA GLY A 127 -22.93 -11.64 -2.35
C GLY A 127 -23.87 -12.56 -1.58
N LEU A 128 -23.44 -13.10 -0.45
CA LEU A 128 -24.26 -13.98 0.39
C LEU A 128 -25.48 -13.23 0.97
N ILE A 129 -25.29 -11.97 1.37
CA ILE A 129 -26.38 -11.10 1.81
C ILE A 129 -27.36 -10.83 0.66
N ALA A 130 -26.83 -10.46 -0.50
CA ALA A 130 -27.61 -10.16 -1.69
C ALA A 130 -28.47 -11.33 -2.17
N LEU A 131 -27.91 -12.54 -2.16
CA LEU A 131 -28.60 -13.78 -2.51
C LEU A 131 -29.55 -14.27 -1.41
N LYS A 132 -29.66 -13.52 -0.30
CA LYS A 132 -30.47 -13.86 0.88
C LYS A 132 -30.09 -15.21 1.51
N VAL A 133 -28.83 -15.65 1.33
CA VAL A 133 -28.29 -16.87 1.96
C VAL A 133 -28.10 -16.66 3.45
N ILE A 134 -27.68 -15.45 3.84
CA ILE A 134 -27.50 -15.03 5.23
C ILE A 134 -28.21 -13.71 5.49
N SER A 135 -28.77 -13.55 6.69
CA SER A 135 -29.42 -12.29 7.10
C SER A 135 -28.37 -11.20 7.33
N PRO A 136 -28.56 -9.97 6.82
CA PRO A 136 -27.66 -8.84 7.05
C PRO A 136 -27.42 -8.51 8.53
N LYS A 137 -28.35 -8.90 9.42
CA LYS A 137 -28.29 -8.63 10.86
C LYS A 137 -27.79 -9.82 11.68
N SER A 138 -27.34 -10.89 11.03
CA SER A 138 -26.85 -12.08 11.73
C SER A 138 -25.46 -11.85 12.32
N ASP A 139 -25.17 -12.54 13.43
CA ASP A 139 -23.84 -12.56 14.04
C ASP A 139 -22.78 -13.07 13.06
N THR A 140 -23.14 -13.98 12.15
CA THR A 140 -22.28 -14.44 11.06
C THR A 140 -21.81 -13.27 10.18
N VAL A 141 -22.73 -12.37 9.80
CA VAL A 141 -22.36 -11.17 9.03
C VAL A 141 -21.44 -10.27 9.85
N MET A 142 -21.73 -10.08 11.15
CA MET A 142 -20.90 -9.27 12.03
C MET A 142 -19.47 -9.81 12.15
N ILE A 143 -19.31 -11.12 12.32
CA ILE A 143 -18.00 -11.77 12.44
C ILE A 143 -17.21 -11.67 11.13
N ILE A 144 -17.86 -11.97 9.98
CA ILE A 144 -17.19 -11.90 8.67
C ILE A 144 -16.81 -10.45 8.35
N ASP A 145 -17.69 -9.48 8.62
CA ASP A 145 -17.37 -8.07 8.41
C ASP A 145 -16.25 -7.61 9.35
N LEU A 146 -16.20 -8.06 10.61
CA LEU A 146 -15.09 -7.75 11.52
C LEU A 146 -13.74 -8.21 10.94
N ILE A 147 -13.66 -9.44 10.45
CA ILE A 147 -12.44 -10.01 9.83
C ILE A 147 -11.99 -9.16 8.63
N ALA A 148 -12.93 -8.71 7.81
CA ALA A 148 -12.63 -7.97 6.59
C ALA A 148 -12.36 -6.47 6.85
N SER A 149 -13.20 -5.83 7.66
CA SER A 149 -13.14 -4.40 7.98
C SER A 149 -11.95 -4.05 8.87
N GLY A 150 -11.43 -5.00 9.67
CA GLY A 150 -10.26 -4.75 10.52
C GLY A 150 -9.03 -4.24 9.75
N VAL A 151 -8.76 -4.79 8.56
CA VAL A 151 -7.63 -4.35 7.72
C VAL A 151 -7.80 -2.90 7.27
N PHE A 152 -9.02 -2.50 6.90
CA PHE A 152 -9.31 -1.14 6.44
C PHE A 152 -9.35 -0.14 7.60
N TYR A 153 -9.96 -0.53 8.72
CA TYR A 153 -10.05 0.31 9.91
C TYR A 153 -8.65 0.65 10.43
N PHE A 154 -7.82 -0.38 10.64
CA PHE A 154 -6.44 -0.23 11.12
C PHE A 154 -5.42 0.01 10.02
N LEU A 155 -5.85 0.39 8.82
CA LEU A 155 -4.96 0.71 7.70
C LEU A 155 -3.80 1.66 8.10
N PRO A 156 -4.01 2.70 8.94
CA PRO A 156 -2.91 3.55 9.38
C PRO A 156 -1.73 2.80 10.03
N PHE A 157 -1.98 1.72 10.78
CA PHE A 157 -0.91 0.93 11.40
C PHE A 157 -0.04 0.21 10.37
N PHE A 158 -0.67 -0.41 9.36
CA PHE A 158 0.05 -1.09 8.28
C PHE A 158 0.88 -0.10 7.44
N LEU A 159 0.30 1.07 7.16
CA LEU A 159 0.97 2.15 6.45
C LEU A 159 2.14 2.71 7.27
N ALA A 160 1.98 2.83 8.59
CA ALA A 160 3.04 3.35 9.45
C ALA A 160 4.30 2.48 9.41
N VAL A 161 4.14 1.15 9.47
CA VAL A 161 5.26 0.20 9.38
C VAL A 161 5.93 0.30 8.00
N SER A 162 5.14 0.33 6.92
CA SER A 162 5.68 0.40 5.56
C SER A 162 6.39 1.74 5.30
N ALA A 163 5.81 2.85 5.76
CA ALA A 163 6.42 4.18 5.71
C ALA A 163 7.70 4.27 6.54
N ALA A 164 7.75 3.61 7.70
CA ALA A 164 8.94 3.61 8.55
C ALA A 164 10.13 2.94 7.87
N LYS A 165 9.89 1.83 7.15
CA LYS A 165 10.89 1.16 6.32
C LYS A 165 11.42 2.08 5.22
N ILE A 166 10.53 2.80 4.53
CA ILE A 166 10.90 3.72 3.44
C ILE A 166 11.70 4.92 3.97
N PHE A 167 11.23 5.53 5.05
CA PHE A 167 11.88 6.71 5.64
C PHE A 167 13.07 6.36 6.55
N LYS A 168 13.36 5.07 6.73
CA LYS A 168 14.45 4.54 7.56
C LYS A 168 14.36 5.08 8.99
N THR A 169 13.23 4.82 9.64
CA THR A 169 12.98 5.11 11.06
C THR A 169 12.42 3.86 11.76
N ASN A 170 12.27 3.91 13.08
CA ASN A 170 11.83 2.77 13.87
C ASN A 170 10.33 2.45 13.62
N GLU A 171 10.06 1.21 13.19
CA GLU A 171 8.72 0.72 12.86
C GLU A 171 7.75 0.74 14.06
N TYR A 172 8.23 0.43 15.26
CA TYR A 172 7.41 0.44 16.48
C TYR A 172 7.09 1.86 16.93
N LEU A 173 8.02 2.81 16.80
CA LEU A 173 7.72 4.23 17.05
C LEU A 173 6.72 4.77 16.02
N ALA A 174 6.82 4.36 14.77
CA ALA A 174 5.85 4.72 13.74
C ALA A 174 4.46 4.17 14.04
N ALA A 175 4.37 2.89 14.43
CA ALA A 175 3.12 2.28 14.88
C ALA A 175 2.57 2.98 16.13
N ALA A 176 3.42 3.40 17.07
CA ALA A 176 3.00 4.16 18.25
C ALA A 176 2.42 5.54 17.88
N VAL A 177 3.01 6.25 16.91
CA VAL A 177 2.44 7.51 16.39
C VAL A 177 1.08 7.27 15.74
N ALA A 178 0.92 6.21 14.94
CA ALA A 178 -0.39 5.83 14.40
C ALA A 178 -1.40 5.48 15.50
N ALA A 179 -0.96 4.81 16.57
CA ALA A 179 -1.79 4.50 17.72
C ALA A 179 -2.26 5.76 18.46
N CYS A 180 -1.44 6.80 18.55
CA CYS A 180 -1.84 8.09 19.10
C CYS A 180 -2.94 8.76 18.25
N LEU A 181 -2.80 8.75 16.92
CA LEU A 181 -3.82 9.28 16.00
C LEU A 181 -5.13 8.49 16.07
N MET A 182 -5.06 7.18 16.28
CA MET A 182 -6.22 6.28 16.36
C MET A 182 -6.67 5.95 17.78
N TYR A 183 -6.19 6.69 18.79
CA TYR A 183 -6.48 6.35 20.17
C TYR A 183 -7.99 6.51 20.46
N PRO A 184 -8.63 5.62 21.24
CA PRO A 184 -10.08 5.64 21.46
C PRO A 184 -10.62 6.99 21.90
N THR A 185 -9.92 7.73 22.75
CA THR A 185 -10.33 9.08 23.17
C THR A 185 -10.60 10.02 21.99
N LEU A 186 -9.76 9.97 20.95
CA LEU A 186 -9.90 10.83 19.77
C LEU A 186 -10.98 10.28 18.82
N ILE A 187 -11.01 8.96 18.63
CA ILE A 187 -12.00 8.29 17.79
C ILE A 187 -13.42 8.48 18.34
N ASP A 188 -13.62 8.32 19.64
CA ASP A 188 -14.94 8.44 20.26
C ASP A 188 -15.39 9.90 20.31
N ALA A 189 -14.47 10.85 20.50
CA ALA A 189 -14.76 12.28 20.33
C ALA A 189 -15.22 12.59 18.90
N ALA A 190 -14.55 12.02 17.88
CA ALA A 190 -14.93 12.20 16.49
C ALA A 190 -16.28 11.56 16.16
N LYS A 191 -16.60 10.39 16.72
CA LYS A 191 -17.94 9.79 16.60
C LYS A 191 -19.03 10.64 17.23
N ALA A 192 -18.77 11.23 18.40
CA ALA A 192 -19.72 12.11 19.08
C ALA A 192 -19.98 13.38 18.26
N LEU A 193 -18.92 13.94 17.65
CA LEU A 193 -19.03 15.08 16.75
C LEU A 193 -19.83 14.75 15.49
N ALA A 194 -19.53 13.62 14.84
CA ALA A 194 -20.23 13.14 13.65
C ALA A 194 -21.72 12.83 13.90
N SER A 195 -22.07 12.44 15.13
CA SER A 195 -23.47 12.15 15.53
C SER A 195 -24.23 13.38 16.04
N HIS A 196 -23.64 14.59 15.96
CA HIS A 196 -24.20 15.84 16.49
C HIS A 196 -24.59 15.76 17.98
N THR A 197 -23.83 14.98 18.77
CA THR A 197 -24.06 14.89 20.22
C THR A 197 -23.85 16.26 20.87
N ALA A 198 -24.80 16.70 21.70
CA ALA A 198 -24.70 17.97 22.41
C ALA A 198 -23.44 18.01 23.28
N GLY A 199 -22.65 19.09 23.15
CA GLY A 199 -21.41 19.28 23.89
C GLY A 199 -20.20 18.48 23.36
N ALA A 200 -20.29 17.85 22.19
CA ALA A 200 -19.15 17.17 21.58
C ALA A 200 -17.99 18.16 21.31
N PRO A 201 -16.77 17.88 21.80
CA PRO A 201 -15.63 18.77 21.60
C PRO A 201 -15.16 18.73 20.14
N THR A 202 -14.94 19.91 19.55
CA THR A 202 -14.31 20.04 18.22
C THR A 202 -12.78 19.96 18.28
N ALA A 203 -12.21 20.21 19.47
CA ALA A 203 -10.79 20.12 19.75
C ALA A 203 -10.54 19.69 21.20
N LEU A 204 -9.45 18.98 21.43
CA LEU A 204 -8.83 18.80 22.74
C LEU A 204 -7.71 19.83 22.90
N TYR A 205 -7.34 20.20 24.13
CA TYR A 205 -6.30 21.20 24.35
C TYR A 205 -5.15 20.63 25.16
N PHE A 206 -3.95 20.69 24.59
CA PHE A 206 -2.72 20.43 25.33
C PHE A 206 -2.30 21.71 26.07
N MET A 207 -2.13 21.59 27.39
CA MET A 207 -1.79 22.70 28.29
C MET A 207 -2.72 23.92 28.18
N HIS A 208 -4.00 23.73 27.89
CA HIS A 208 -5.01 24.79 27.70
C HIS A 208 -4.67 25.79 26.57
N ALA A 209 -3.69 25.51 25.71
CA ALA A 209 -3.19 26.45 24.72
C ALA A 209 -3.14 25.85 23.31
N LEU A 210 -2.63 24.63 23.16
CA LEU A 210 -2.39 24.04 21.86
C LEU A 210 -3.57 23.14 21.45
N PRO A 211 -4.36 23.51 20.43
CA PRO A 211 -5.52 22.73 20.02
C PRO A 211 -5.08 21.46 19.25
N VAL A 212 -5.74 20.35 19.57
CA VAL A 212 -5.70 19.08 18.87
C VAL A 212 -7.08 18.87 18.27
N SER A 213 -7.20 19.04 16.96
CA SER A 213 -8.49 18.94 16.27
C SER A 213 -9.02 17.50 16.34
N VAL A 214 -10.32 17.37 16.63
CA VAL A 214 -10.97 16.07 16.73
C VAL A 214 -11.34 15.58 15.33
N PHE A 215 -10.64 14.55 14.86
CA PHE A 215 -10.89 13.88 13.58
C PHE A 215 -10.94 12.36 13.75
N ASN A 216 -11.67 11.70 12.88
CA ASN A 216 -11.61 10.25 12.74
C ASN A 216 -10.43 9.89 11.83
N TYR A 217 -9.36 9.33 12.41
CA TYR A 217 -8.18 8.90 11.67
C TYR A 217 -8.25 7.43 11.21
N SER A 218 -9.34 6.72 11.49
CA SER A 218 -9.54 5.35 10.99
C SER A 218 -9.53 5.35 9.47
N ALA A 219 -8.90 4.35 8.87
CA ALA A 219 -8.65 4.27 7.43
C ALA A 219 -7.89 5.45 6.80
N SER A 220 -7.35 6.40 7.59
CA SER A 220 -6.64 7.57 7.07
C SER A 220 -5.26 7.20 6.51
N VAL A 221 -4.88 7.80 5.39
CA VAL A 221 -3.61 7.47 4.71
C VAL A 221 -2.63 8.64 4.77
N ILE A 222 -3.10 9.82 4.37
CA ILE A 222 -2.27 11.02 4.26
C ILE A 222 -1.70 11.43 5.63
N PRO A 223 -2.51 11.58 6.71
CA PRO A 223 -2.00 11.91 8.04
C PRO A 223 -0.85 11.01 8.50
N VAL A 224 -1.00 9.69 8.39
CA VAL A 224 -0.01 8.75 8.94
C VAL A 224 1.29 8.73 8.15
N ILE A 225 1.25 8.80 6.82
CA ILE A 225 2.47 8.82 6.00
C ILE A 225 3.31 10.06 6.33
N PHE A 226 2.69 11.24 6.38
CA PHE A 226 3.40 12.47 6.74
C PHE A 226 3.86 12.50 8.20
N SER A 227 3.11 11.87 9.11
CA SER A 227 3.49 11.75 10.52
C SER A 227 4.74 10.89 10.68
N VAL A 228 4.85 9.78 9.94
CA VAL A 228 6.05 8.92 9.96
C VAL A 228 7.23 9.58 9.24
N LEU A 229 6.97 10.38 8.19
CA LEU A 229 8.00 11.21 7.59
C LEU A 229 8.59 12.19 8.60
N ALA A 230 7.74 12.92 9.32
CA ALA A 230 8.17 13.84 10.38
C ALA A 230 8.89 13.10 11.50
N LEU A 231 8.39 11.95 11.94
CA LEU A 231 9.05 11.07 12.91
C LEU A 231 10.48 10.74 12.48
N SER A 232 10.73 10.48 11.18
CA SER A 232 12.09 10.17 10.70
C SER A 232 13.07 11.35 10.89
N TYR A 233 12.62 12.58 10.67
CA TYR A 233 13.43 13.78 10.89
C TYR A 233 13.59 14.10 12.38
N ILE A 234 12.50 13.99 13.15
CA ILE A 234 12.51 14.22 14.61
C ILE A 234 13.44 13.22 15.29
N HIS A 235 13.34 11.93 14.96
CA HIS A 235 14.21 10.89 15.53
C HIS A 235 15.70 11.19 15.27
N ARG A 236 16.07 11.53 14.03
CA ARG A 236 17.45 11.88 13.67
C ARG A 236 17.95 13.13 14.40
N TRP A 237 17.07 14.12 14.58
CA TRP A 237 17.40 15.33 15.31
C TRP A 237 17.61 15.06 16.80
N VAL A 238 16.68 14.34 17.45
CA VAL A 238 16.79 13.96 18.86
C VAL A 238 18.03 13.09 19.10
N ASP A 239 18.27 12.08 18.27
CA ASP A 239 19.44 11.21 18.44
C ASP A 239 20.77 11.96 18.29
N LYS A 240 20.81 12.96 17.39
CA LYS A 240 22.00 13.78 17.16
C LYS A 240 22.37 14.63 18.37
N ILE A 241 21.39 15.16 19.10
CA ILE A 241 21.63 16.02 20.26
C ILE A 241 21.80 15.24 21.56
N MET A 242 21.38 13.97 21.61
CA MET A 242 21.34 13.18 22.83
C MET A 242 22.72 12.60 23.18
N PRO A 243 23.23 12.79 24.42
CA PRO A 243 24.44 12.11 24.88
C PRO A 243 24.29 10.57 24.85
N ASP A 244 25.33 9.85 24.45
CA ASP A 244 25.29 8.39 24.23
C ASP A 244 24.70 7.61 25.42
N VAL A 245 25.03 8.00 26.66
CA VAL A 245 24.54 7.34 27.89
C VAL A 245 23.02 7.48 28.07
N LEU A 246 22.42 8.55 27.55
CA LEU A 246 20.99 8.85 27.68
C LEU A 246 20.17 8.33 26.51
N LYS A 247 20.80 8.00 25.37
CA LYS A 247 20.11 7.62 24.12
C LYS A 247 19.13 6.46 24.28
N THR A 248 19.48 5.46 25.08
CA THR A 248 18.67 4.27 25.31
C THR A 248 17.27 4.59 25.85
N VAL A 249 17.15 5.64 26.65
CA VAL A 249 15.89 6.02 27.32
C VAL A 249 15.30 7.27 26.69
N PHE A 250 16.09 8.34 26.58
CA PHE A 250 15.57 9.66 26.24
C PHE A 250 15.35 9.86 24.74
N THR A 251 16.13 9.21 23.87
CA THR A 251 15.90 9.31 22.42
C THR A 251 14.51 8.81 22.03
N PRO A 252 14.09 7.57 22.35
CA PRO A 252 12.76 7.09 21.99
C PRO A 252 11.65 7.86 22.70
N THR A 253 11.82 8.25 23.97
CA THR A 253 10.83 9.02 24.73
C THR A 253 10.55 10.39 24.11
N LEU A 254 11.60 11.19 23.87
CA LEU A 254 11.44 12.53 23.29
C LEU A 254 11.01 12.45 21.84
N THR A 255 11.53 11.49 21.08
CA THR A 255 11.11 11.29 19.69
C THR A 255 9.62 11.00 19.62
N LEU A 256 9.12 10.05 20.41
CA LEU A 256 7.70 9.70 20.41
C LEU A 256 6.85 10.87 20.87
N PHE A 257 7.22 11.52 21.97
CA PHE A 257 6.45 12.64 22.53
C PHE A 257 6.32 13.79 21.52
N ILE A 258 7.45 14.22 20.93
CA ILE A 258 7.46 15.31 19.96
C ILE A 258 6.74 14.90 18.68
N ALA A 259 7.02 13.70 18.15
CA ALA A 259 6.38 13.24 16.92
C ALA A 259 4.86 13.08 17.08
N ALA A 260 4.38 12.49 18.19
CA ALA A 260 2.96 12.35 18.46
C ALA A 260 2.29 13.72 18.62
N LEU A 261 2.91 14.65 19.35
CA LEU A 261 2.37 16.00 19.53
C LEU A 261 2.28 16.77 18.20
N VAL A 262 3.35 16.76 17.41
CA VAL A 262 3.37 17.37 16.06
C VAL A 262 2.34 16.69 15.14
N SER A 263 2.19 15.37 15.25
CA SER A 263 1.21 14.62 14.46
C SER A 263 -0.22 15.00 14.81
N LEU A 264 -0.55 15.09 16.09
CA LEU A 264 -1.90 15.41 16.55
C LEU A 264 -2.30 16.88 16.30
N THR A 265 -1.35 17.80 16.44
CA THR A 265 -1.64 19.24 16.42
C THR A 265 -1.52 19.86 15.03
N LEU A 266 -0.60 19.35 14.19
CA LEU A 266 -0.28 19.93 12.90
C LEU A 266 -0.54 18.96 11.76
N ILE A 267 0.15 17.82 11.73
CA ILE A 267 0.21 16.96 10.54
C ILE A 267 -1.10 16.22 10.30
N GLY A 268 -1.74 15.74 11.35
CA GLY A 268 -3.02 15.05 11.30
C GLY A 268 -4.10 15.94 10.66
N PRO A 269 -4.40 17.10 11.27
CA PRO A 269 -5.34 18.07 10.70
C PRO A 269 -4.96 18.51 9.28
N ALA A 270 -3.70 18.85 9.05
CA ALA A 270 -3.24 19.25 7.71
C ALA A 270 -3.42 18.14 6.67
N GLY A 271 -3.18 16.89 7.06
CA GLY A 271 -3.35 15.72 6.20
C GLY A 271 -4.82 15.46 5.85
N ILE A 272 -5.74 15.66 6.81
CA ILE A 272 -7.18 15.60 6.55
C ILE A 272 -7.59 16.74 5.60
N TYR A 273 -7.22 17.98 5.87
CA TYR A 273 -7.56 19.10 4.97
C TYR A 273 -6.98 18.94 3.57
N LEU A 274 -5.78 18.38 3.44
CA LEU A 274 -5.21 18.03 2.14
C LEU A 274 -6.03 16.94 1.44
N GLY A 275 -6.48 15.92 2.18
CA GLY A 275 -7.41 14.90 1.68
C GLY A 275 -8.70 15.53 1.17
N ASN A 276 -9.33 16.39 1.98
CA ASN A 276 -10.59 17.07 1.63
C ASN A 276 -10.42 17.99 0.42
N LEU A 277 -9.29 18.68 0.30
CA LEU A 277 -8.97 19.49 -0.88
C LEU A 277 -8.87 18.64 -2.15
N LEU A 278 -8.27 17.46 -2.04
CA LEU A 278 -8.16 16.52 -3.16
C LEU A 278 -9.51 15.90 -3.53
N ALA A 279 -10.32 15.53 -2.53
CA ALA A 279 -11.69 15.07 -2.71
C ALA A 279 -12.55 16.16 -3.38
N PHE A 280 -12.45 17.41 -2.92
CA PHE A 280 -13.10 18.56 -3.52
C PHE A 280 -12.69 18.75 -4.99
N GLY A 281 -11.39 18.72 -5.30
CA GLY A 281 -10.92 18.87 -6.69
C GLY A 281 -11.47 17.79 -7.63
N ILE A 282 -11.65 16.57 -7.12
CA ILE A 282 -12.24 15.48 -7.90
C ILE A 282 -13.75 15.66 -8.03
N GLN A 283 -14.43 16.04 -6.94
CA GLN A 283 -15.85 16.34 -6.97
C GLN A 283 -16.18 17.48 -7.93
N GLU A 284 -15.36 18.52 -8.01
CA GLU A 284 -15.50 19.60 -8.98
C GLU A 284 -15.36 19.11 -10.42
N LEU A 285 -14.44 18.18 -10.69
CA LEU A 285 -14.33 17.55 -12.01
C LEU A 285 -15.63 16.80 -12.39
N PHE A 286 -16.25 16.12 -11.42
CA PHE A 286 -17.56 15.48 -11.60
C PHE A 286 -18.70 16.49 -11.78
N ASN A 287 -18.67 17.62 -11.06
CA ASN A 287 -19.68 18.68 -11.15
C ASN A 287 -19.64 19.37 -12.52
N VAL A 288 -18.46 19.57 -13.12
CA VAL A 288 -18.32 20.11 -14.48
C VAL A 288 -18.87 19.13 -15.51
N SER A 289 -18.39 17.88 -15.47
CA SER A 289 -18.90 16.81 -16.32
C SER A 289 -18.44 15.45 -15.80
N ALA A 290 -19.36 14.71 -15.18
CA ALA A 290 -19.09 13.36 -14.72
C ALA A 290 -18.60 12.44 -15.85
N VAL A 291 -19.12 12.63 -17.07
CA VAL A 291 -18.69 11.88 -18.27
C VAL A 291 -17.23 12.16 -18.59
N PHE A 292 -16.83 13.44 -18.60
CA PHE A 292 -15.45 13.84 -18.87
C PHE A 292 -14.51 13.35 -17.76
N ALA A 293 -14.92 13.49 -16.50
CA ALA A 293 -14.20 12.96 -15.34
C ALA A 293 -13.93 11.45 -15.50
N GLY A 294 -14.99 10.69 -15.84
CA GLY A 294 -14.87 9.25 -16.05
C GLY A 294 -13.99 8.88 -17.23
N PHE A 295 -14.06 9.62 -18.33
CA PHE A 295 -13.17 9.42 -19.47
C PHE A 295 -11.70 9.61 -19.08
N ILE A 296 -11.37 10.69 -18.37
CA ILE A 296 -10.00 11.00 -17.94
C ILE A 296 -9.48 9.97 -16.94
N VAL A 297 -10.28 9.61 -15.94
CA VAL A 297 -9.91 8.59 -14.94
C VAL A 297 -9.65 7.25 -15.63
N GLY A 298 -10.53 6.82 -16.53
CA GLY A 298 -10.36 5.59 -17.31
C GLY A 298 -9.14 5.63 -18.24
N ALA A 299 -8.79 6.78 -18.81
CA ALA A 299 -7.61 6.93 -19.65
C ALA A 299 -6.31 6.85 -18.83
N ILE A 300 -6.27 7.50 -17.66
CA ILE A 300 -5.09 7.56 -16.81
C ILE A 300 -4.85 6.21 -16.12
N ARG A 301 -5.90 5.50 -15.74
CA ARG A 301 -5.79 4.34 -14.85
C ARG A 301 -4.87 3.22 -15.37
N PRO A 302 -4.99 2.71 -16.61
CA PRO A 302 -4.07 1.69 -17.13
C PRO A 302 -2.60 2.14 -17.10
N LEU A 303 -2.32 3.41 -17.40
CA LEU A 303 -0.97 3.97 -17.35
C LEU A 303 -0.47 4.12 -15.89
N ALA A 304 -1.35 4.51 -14.99
CA ALA A 304 -1.05 4.62 -13.57
C ALA A 304 -0.75 3.25 -12.94
N ILE A 305 -1.34 2.16 -13.45
CA ILE A 305 -1.02 0.80 -13.01
C ILE A 305 0.41 0.42 -13.46
N LEU A 306 0.79 0.73 -14.71
CA LEU A 306 2.16 0.48 -15.20
C LEU A 306 3.26 1.16 -14.37
N THR A 307 2.94 2.31 -13.82
CA THR A 307 3.88 3.16 -13.07
C THR A 307 3.73 3.00 -11.55
N GLY A 308 2.81 2.16 -11.06
CA GLY A 308 2.48 2.03 -9.64
C GLY A 308 1.65 3.19 -9.06
N MET A 309 1.61 4.34 -9.74
CA MET A 309 0.91 5.56 -9.30
C MET A 309 -0.59 5.37 -9.05
N HIS A 310 -1.21 4.30 -9.55
CA HIS A 310 -2.61 3.99 -9.27
C HIS A 310 -2.93 3.81 -7.79
N HIS A 311 -1.96 3.40 -6.96
CA HIS A 311 -2.13 3.31 -5.50
C HIS A 311 -2.40 4.67 -4.87
N ALA A 312 -2.01 5.77 -5.50
CA ALA A 312 -2.32 7.12 -5.03
C ALA A 312 -3.81 7.49 -5.15
N MET A 313 -4.59 6.74 -5.93
CA MET A 313 -6.04 6.92 -6.00
C MET A 313 -6.78 6.28 -4.82
N THR A 314 -6.15 5.31 -4.12
CA THR A 314 -6.75 4.62 -2.97
C THR A 314 -6.99 5.55 -1.77
N PRO A 315 -6.02 6.38 -1.33
CA PRO A 315 -6.23 7.40 -0.31
C PRO A 315 -7.41 8.33 -0.61
N ILE A 316 -7.58 8.66 -1.88
CA ILE A 316 -8.65 9.55 -2.34
C ILE A 316 -10.00 8.87 -2.19
N ALA A 317 -10.13 7.63 -2.65
CA ALA A 317 -11.37 6.87 -2.49
C ALA A 317 -11.74 6.68 -1.01
N LEU A 318 -10.74 6.39 -0.16
CA LEU A 318 -10.94 6.30 1.28
C LEU A 318 -11.38 7.63 1.89
N GLN A 319 -10.82 8.75 1.44
CA GLN A 319 -11.26 10.07 1.88
C GLN A 319 -12.69 10.38 1.44
N ASN A 320 -13.09 10.01 0.21
CA ASN A 320 -14.46 10.18 -0.26
C ASN A 320 -15.47 9.41 0.62
N PHE A 321 -15.14 8.19 1.05
CA PHE A 321 -15.99 7.46 2.00
C PHE A 321 -16.13 8.20 3.33
N THR A 322 -15.05 8.80 3.84
CA THR A 322 -15.07 9.57 5.09
C THR A 322 -15.87 10.86 4.97
N ASP A 323 -15.69 11.62 3.89
CA ASP A 323 -16.25 12.96 3.76
C ASP A 323 -17.73 12.96 3.33
N GLN A 324 -18.12 12.05 2.44
CA GLN A 324 -19.45 12.03 1.83
C GLN A 324 -20.17 10.68 1.91
N GLY A 325 -19.53 9.63 2.45
CA GLY A 325 -20.14 8.31 2.64
C GLY A 325 -20.17 7.42 1.39
N TRP A 326 -19.64 7.89 0.26
CA TRP A 326 -19.60 7.14 -0.99
C TRP A 326 -18.43 7.56 -1.88
N ASP A 327 -18.09 6.70 -2.84
CA ASP A 327 -17.04 6.95 -3.81
C ASP A 327 -17.51 6.63 -5.24
N MET A 328 -17.08 7.47 -6.19
CA MET A 328 -17.28 7.26 -7.63
C MET A 328 -16.01 6.77 -8.34
N LEU A 329 -14.82 6.94 -7.75
CA LEU A 329 -13.55 6.53 -8.35
C LEU A 329 -13.44 5.02 -8.50
N MET A 330 -13.68 4.25 -7.44
CA MET A 330 -13.61 2.79 -7.39
C MET A 330 -14.46 2.08 -8.44
N PRO A 331 -15.72 2.51 -8.71
CA PRO A 331 -16.47 2.05 -9.87
C PRO A 331 -15.69 2.17 -11.19
N MET A 332 -15.03 3.30 -11.44
CA MET A 332 -14.24 3.53 -12.67
C MET A 332 -12.93 2.74 -12.68
N MET A 333 -12.30 2.59 -11.51
CA MET A 333 -11.17 1.67 -11.34
C MET A 333 -11.57 0.23 -11.71
N PHE A 334 -12.77 -0.18 -11.31
CA PHE A 334 -13.32 -1.48 -11.67
C PHE A 334 -13.53 -1.61 -13.18
N MET A 335 -14.02 -0.57 -13.86
CA MET A 335 -14.09 -0.58 -15.33
C MET A 335 -12.71 -0.72 -15.98
N ALA A 336 -11.68 -0.06 -15.47
CA ALA A 336 -10.32 -0.23 -15.97
C ALA A 336 -9.81 -1.67 -15.80
N ASN A 337 -10.05 -2.29 -14.64
CA ASN A 337 -9.66 -3.68 -14.39
C ASN A 337 -10.38 -4.64 -15.35
N MET A 338 -11.67 -4.41 -15.61
CA MET A 338 -12.44 -5.15 -16.61
C MET A 338 -11.90 -4.96 -18.03
N ALA A 339 -11.48 -3.75 -18.40
CA ALA A 339 -10.89 -3.50 -19.71
C ALA A 339 -9.57 -4.27 -19.88
N ILE A 340 -8.72 -4.26 -18.85
CA ILE A 340 -7.44 -5.02 -18.81
C ILE A 340 -7.71 -6.52 -18.96
N ALA A 341 -8.68 -7.06 -18.23
CA ALA A 341 -9.06 -8.46 -18.34
C ALA A 341 -9.55 -8.81 -19.75
N GLY A 342 -10.47 -8.03 -20.32
CA GLY A 342 -11.04 -8.29 -21.66
C GLY A 342 -10.00 -8.24 -22.77
N SER A 343 -9.10 -7.25 -22.75
CA SER A 343 -7.97 -7.21 -23.69
C SER A 343 -7.05 -8.41 -23.53
N THR A 344 -6.80 -8.86 -22.30
CA THR A 344 -5.95 -10.03 -22.05
C THR A 344 -6.61 -11.32 -22.53
N PHE A 345 -7.93 -11.46 -22.35
CA PHE A 345 -8.70 -12.56 -22.96
C PHE A 345 -8.61 -12.55 -24.50
N ALA A 346 -8.61 -11.39 -25.15
CA ALA A 346 -8.46 -11.33 -26.60
C ALA A 346 -7.07 -11.82 -27.09
N ILE A 347 -6.02 -11.60 -26.29
CA ILE A 347 -4.68 -12.10 -26.60
C ILE A 347 -4.61 -13.64 -26.57
N TYR A 348 -5.45 -14.32 -25.79
CA TYR A 348 -5.53 -15.79 -25.77
C TYR A 348 -5.74 -16.38 -27.17
N PHE A 349 -6.51 -15.70 -28.03
CA PHE A 349 -6.78 -16.12 -29.40
C PHE A 349 -5.66 -15.75 -30.39
N HIS A 350 -4.72 -14.89 -29.98
CA HIS A 350 -3.58 -14.46 -30.80
C HIS A 350 -2.33 -15.29 -30.55
N VAL A 351 -2.15 -15.83 -29.34
CA VAL A 351 -1.03 -16.71 -29.00
C VAL A 351 -1.23 -18.13 -29.53
N LYS A 352 -0.13 -18.84 -29.81
CA LYS A 352 -0.17 -20.14 -30.50
C LYS A 352 0.09 -21.33 -29.58
N THR A 353 1.08 -21.23 -28.71
CA THR A 353 1.51 -22.37 -27.89
C THR A 353 0.61 -22.58 -26.68
N ARG A 354 0.56 -23.80 -26.16
CA ARG A 354 -0.25 -24.16 -25.00
C ARG A 354 0.23 -23.43 -23.74
N GLU A 355 1.54 -23.24 -23.63
CA GLU A 355 2.22 -22.55 -22.53
C GLU A 355 1.81 -21.08 -22.51
N GLN A 356 1.88 -20.40 -23.66
CA GLN A 356 1.45 -19.00 -23.78
C GLN A 356 -0.04 -18.84 -23.46
N LYS A 357 -0.88 -19.75 -23.98
CA LYS A 357 -2.32 -19.75 -23.68
C LYS A 357 -2.61 -19.89 -22.19
N SER A 358 -1.89 -20.78 -21.50
CA SER A 358 -2.01 -20.96 -20.06
C SER A 358 -1.65 -19.69 -19.28
N VAL A 359 -0.52 -19.07 -19.62
CA VAL A 359 -0.05 -17.82 -18.99
C VAL A 359 -1.06 -16.69 -19.22
N VAL A 360 -1.51 -16.49 -20.46
CA VAL A 360 -2.47 -15.43 -20.80
C VAL A 360 -3.82 -15.64 -20.11
N LEU A 361 -4.32 -16.88 -20.06
CA LEU A 361 -5.57 -17.19 -19.38
C LEU A 361 -5.49 -16.93 -17.87
N SER A 362 -4.41 -17.39 -17.24
CA SER A 362 -4.14 -17.14 -15.81
C SER A 362 -4.10 -15.64 -15.52
N ALA A 363 -3.37 -14.88 -16.35
CA ALA A 363 -3.29 -13.43 -16.22
C ALA A 363 -4.64 -12.73 -16.44
N ALA A 364 -5.45 -13.17 -17.42
CA ALA A 364 -6.78 -12.61 -17.66
C ALA A 364 -7.74 -12.86 -16.48
N ILE A 365 -7.71 -14.07 -15.90
CA ILE A 365 -8.48 -14.41 -14.70
C ILE A 365 -8.01 -13.54 -13.52
N SER A 366 -6.69 -13.39 -13.33
CA SER A 366 -6.12 -12.51 -12.31
C SER A 366 -6.67 -11.07 -12.44
N GLY A 367 -6.73 -10.55 -13.67
CA GLY A 367 -7.31 -9.23 -13.97
C GLY A 367 -8.79 -9.11 -13.59
N LEU A 368 -9.60 -10.15 -13.81
CA LEU A 368 -11.00 -10.17 -13.34
C LEU A 368 -11.12 -10.12 -11.81
N LEU A 369 -10.17 -10.74 -11.12
CA LEU A 369 -10.06 -10.74 -9.67
C LEU A 369 -9.52 -9.41 -9.10
N GLY A 370 -9.22 -8.43 -9.97
CA GLY A 370 -8.73 -7.11 -9.57
C GLY A 370 -7.21 -7.03 -9.39
N ILE A 371 -6.48 -8.11 -9.69
CA ILE A 371 -5.01 -8.14 -9.70
C ILE A 371 -4.56 -8.02 -11.15
N THR A 372 -4.12 -6.82 -11.54
CA THR A 372 -3.97 -6.46 -12.95
C THR A 372 -2.53 -6.51 -13.44
N GLU A 373 -1.57 -6.62 -12.53
CA GLU A 373 -0.14 -6.62 -12.81
C GLU A 373 0.27 -7.78 -13.73
N PRO A 374 -0.18 -9.04 -13.51
CA PRO A 374 0.16 -10.14 -14.40
C PRO A 374 -0.39 -9.94 -15.83
N ALA A 375 -1.60 -9.39 -15.94
CA ALA A 375 -2.24 -9.09 -17.23
C ALA A 375 -1.53 -7.95 -17.96
N LEU A 376 -1.28 -6.85 -17.25
CA LEU A 376 -0.73 -5.64 -17.85
C LEU A 376 0.74 -5.81 -18.22
N PHE A 377 1.59 -6.21 -17.26
CA PHE A 377 3.03 -6.37 -17.49
C PHE A 377 3.38 -7.68 -18.18
N GLY A 378 2.69 -8.78 -17.83
CA GLY A 378 2.98 -10.09 -18.38
C GLY A 378 2.50 -10.27 -19.82
N VAL A 379 1.44 -9.55 -20.22
CA VAL A 379 0.79 -9.73 -21.53
C VAL A 379 0.67 -8.42 -22.31
N LEU A 380 -0.09 -7.44 -21.83
CA LEU A 380 -0.57 -6.32 -22.66
C LEU A 380 0.53 -5.34 -23.10
N THR A 381 1.57 -5.10 -22.28
CA THR A 381 2.69 -4.22 -22.63
C THR A 381 3.46 -4.68 -23.87
N ARG A 382 3.45 -5.98 -24.18
CA ARG A 382 4.06 -6.56 -25.38
C ARG A 382 3.28 -6.19 -26.65
N TYR A 383 2.02 -5.79 -26.50
CA TYR A 383 1.10 -5.49 -27.59
C TYR A 383 0.60 -4.04 -27.46
N LYS A 384 1.34 -3.07 -28.01
CA LYS A 384 0.98 -1.63 -27.99
C LYS A 384 -0.48 -1.38 -28.39
N LYS A 385 -0.97 -2.09 -29.41
CA LYS A 385 -2.36 -1.99 -29.88
C LYS A 385 -3.37 -2.51 -28.87
N ALA A 386 -3.05 -3.57 -28.14
CA ALA A 386 -3.89 -4.07 -27.05
C ALA A 386 -3.98 -3.05 -25.92
N PHE A 387 -2.85 -2.43 -25.53
CA PHE A 387 -2.84 -1.40 -24.49
C PHE A 387 -3.67 -0.16 -24.88
N ILE A 388 -3.60 0.27 -26.14
CA ILE A 388 -4.46 1.35 -26.67
C ILE A 388 -5.94 0.95 -26.59
N ALA A 389 -6.29 -0.25 -27.05
CA ALA A 389 -7.65 -0.77 -26.96
C ALA A 389 -8.15 -0.85 -25.50
N THR A 390 -7.33 -1.34 -24.57
CA THR A 390 -7.62 -1.33 -23.13
C THR A 390 -7.93 0.07 -22.62
N THR A 391 -7.10 1.05 -22.98
CA THR A 391 -7.24 2.44 -22.52
C THR A 391 -8.52 3.08 -23.05
N ILE A 392 -8.82 2.89 -24.33
CA ILE A 392 -10.06 3.39 -24.95
C ILE A 392 -11.28 2.77 -24.26
N SER A 393 -11.32 1.45 -24.11
CA SER A 393 -12.45 0.77 -23.48
C SER A 393 -12.62 1.14 -22.01
N SER A 394 -11.53 1.28 -21.27
CA SER A 394 -11.56 1.76 -19.89
C SER A 394 -12.13 3.17 -19.81
N SER A 395 -11.72 4.08 -20.70
CA SER A 395 -12.21 5.47 -20.74
C SER A 395 -13.70 5.52 -21.06
N VAL A 396 -14.15 4.78 -22.09
CA VAL A 396 -15.55 4.74 -22.51
C VAL A 396 -16.45 4.13 -21.43
N ALA A 397 -16.04 3.00 -20.85
CA ALA A 397 -16.83 2.35 -19.81
C ALA A 397 -16.86 3.17 -18.50
N SER A 398 -15.75 3.83 -18.13
CA SER A 398 -15.69 4.73 -16.97
C SER A 398 -16.57 5.96 -17.16
N ALA A 399 -16.54 6.57 -18.36
CA ALA A 399 -17.43 7.67 -18.72
C ALA A 399 -18.92 7.26 -18.68
N PHE A 400 -19.24 6.05 -19.14
CA PHE A 400 -20.59 5.49 -19.09
C PHE A 400 -21.10 5.35 -17.65
N ILE A 401 -20.35 4.71 -16.76
CA ILE A 401 -20.83 4.55 -15.38
C ILE A 401 -20.83 5.87 -14.59
N ALA A 402 -19.95 6.81 -14.95
CA ALA A 402 -19.95 8.14 -14.36
C ALA A 402 -21.16 8.96 -14.82
N PHE A 403 -21.60 8.82 -16.06
CA PHE A 403 -22.85 9.42 -16.57
C PHE A 403 -24.06 9.01 -15.74
N PHE A 404 -24.16 7.72 -15.38
CA PHE A 404 -25.24 7.22 -14.54
C PHE A 404 -25.01 7.44 -13.04
N GLY A 405 -23.93 8.13 -12.65
CA GLY A 405 -23.63 8.45 -11.27
C GLY A 405 -23.42 7.22 -10.38
N VAL A 406 -22.84 6.14 -10.92
CA VAL A 406 -22.65 4.90 -10.15
C VAL A 406 -21.77 5.14 -8.94
N ARG A 407 -22.30 4.82 -7.75
CA ARG A 407 -21.62 4.99 -6.46
C ARG A 407 -21.39 3.66 -5.76
N LEU A 408 -20.32 3.61 -4.99
CA LEU A 408 -20.01 2.56 -4.04
C LEU A 408 -20.05 3.16 -2.62
N TYR A 409 -20.52 2.41 -1.63
CA TYR A 409 -20.75 2.91 -0.25
C TYR A 409 -19.81 2.32 0.81
N GLY A 410 -18.91 1.44 0.40
CA GLY A 410 -17.89 0.91 1.29
C GLY A 410 -16.70 0.45 0.47
N TYR A 411 -15.51 0.56 1.06
CA TYR A 411 -14.30 0.12 0.39
C TYR A 411 -14.35 -1.40 0.15
N ILE A 412 -14.19 -1.80 -1.12
CA ILE A 412 -14.08 -3.18 -1.58
C ILE A 412 -13.13 -3.24 -2.76
N LEU A 413 -12.32 -4.29 -2.87
CA LEU A 413 -11.40 -4.44 -4.01
C LEU A 413 -12.17 -4.35 -5.34
N SER A 414 -11.70 -3.51 -6.27
CA SER A 414 -12.28 -3.32 -7.60
C SER A 414 -12.15 -4.58 -8.47
N SER A 415 -13.01 -5.55 -8.26
CA SER A 415 -13.01 -6.86 -8.95
C SER A 415 -14.43 -7.30 -9.28
N ILE A 416 -14.57 -8.41 -10.01
CA ILE A 416 -15.90 -8.99 -10.28
C ILE A 416 -16.68 -9.30 -8.99
N PHE A 417 -15.98 -9.60 -7.89
CA PHE A 417 -16.57 -9.84 -6.58
C PHE A 417 -17.09 -8.57 -5.89
N SER A 418 -16.81 -7.38 -6.43
CA SER A 418 -17.41 -6.14 -5.96
C SER A 418 -18.84 -5.92 -6.46
N LEU A 419 -19.30 -6.67 -7.48
CA LEU A 419 -20.64 -6.52 -8.05
C LEU A 419 -21.78 -6.50 -7.02
N PRO A 420 -21.81 -7.39 -6.00
CA PRO A 420 -22.86 -7.36 -4.99
C PRO A 420 -22.91 -6.06 -4.18
N ALA A 421 -21.80 -5.34 -4.04
CA ALA A 421 -21.74 -4.06 -3.32
C ALA A 421 -22.47 -2.92 -4.07
N TYR A 422 -22.85 -3.14 -5.33
CA TYR A 422 -23.61 -2.19 -6.15
C TYR A 422 -25.12 -2.49 -6.19
N ILE A 423 -25.57 -3.53 -5.48
CA ILE A 423 -26.99 -3.91 -5.48
C ILE A 423 -27.84 -2.76 -4.92
N GLY A 424 -28.81 -2.34 -5.71
CA GLY A 424 -29.56 -1.12 -5.51
C GLY A 424 -29.75 -0.37 -6.83
N PRO A 425 -29.91 0.96 -6.81
CA PRO A 425 -30.27 1.73 -7.99
C PRO A 425 -29.21 1.69 -9.11
N TYR A 426 -27.96 1.42 -8.75
CA TYR A 426 -26.84 1.43 -9.70
C TYR A 426 -26.50 0.07 -10.31
N PHE A 427 -27.15 -1.01 -9.85
CA PHE A 427 -26.75 -2.37 -10.19
C PHE A 427 -26.81 -2.66 -11.69
N ILE A 428 -27.87 -2.19 -12.36
CA ILE A 428 -28.00 -2.40 -13.81
C ILE A 428 -26.92 -1.63 -14.59
N TYR A 429 -26.60 -0.41 -14.16
CA TYR A 429 -25.60 0.42 -14.83
C TYR A 429 -24.19 -0.13 -14.64
N ILE A 430 -23.85 -0.67 -13.46
CA ILE A 430 -22.55 -1.31 -13.29
C ILE A 430 -22.43 -2.59 -14.12
N LEU A 431 -23.50 -3.40 -14.24
CA LEU A 431 -23.49 -4.59 -15.09
C LEU A 431 -23.30 -4.22 -16.57
N MET A 432 -24.03 -3.22 -17.06
CA MET A 432 -23.85 -2.70 -18.41
C MET A 432 -22.43 -2.15 -18.62
N GLY A 433 -21.89 -1.44 -17.63
CA GLY A 433 -20.51 -0.95 -17.65
C GLY A 433 -19.47 -2.08 -17.73
N VAL A 434 -19.66 -3.16 -16.96
CA VAL A 434 -18.78 -4.35 -17.01
C VAL A 434 -18.82 -5.00 -18.39
N VAL A 435 -20.01 -5.21 -18.94
CA VAL A 435 -20.19 -5.79 -20.28
C VAL A 435 -19.57 -4.89 -21.34
N LEU A 436 -19.81 -3.59 -21.26
CA LEU A 436 -19.20 -2.58 -22.14
C LEU A 436 -17.68 -2.63 -22.04
N SER A 437 -17.11 -2.63 -20.84
CA SER A 437 -15.67 -2.61 -20.62
C SER A 437 -14.99 -3.88 -21.14
N LEU A 438 -15.45 -5.06 -20.70
CA LEU A 438 -14.91 -6.36 -21.12
C LEU A 438 -15.11 -6.59 -22.63
N GLY A 439 -16.32 -6.36 -23.12
CA GLY A 439 -16.69 -6.63 -24.51
C GLY A 439 -16.00 -5.70 -25.49
N LEU A 440 -15.93 -4.40 -25.18
CA LEU A 440 -15.26 -3.43 -26.04
C LEU A 440 -13.75 -3.65 -26.04
N SER A 441 -13.12 -3.88 -24.87
CA SER A 441 -11.67 -4.11 -24.80
C SER A 441 -11.28 -5.41 -25.50
N PHE A 442 -12.06 -6.48 -25.34
CA PHE A 442 -11.87 -7.72 -26.07
C PHE A 442 -11.95 -7.50 -27.58
N THR A 443 -13.05 -6.92 -28.06
CA THR A 443 -13.32 -6.72 -29.49
C THR A 443 -12.25 -5.84 -30.14
N LEU A 444 -11.97 -4.67 -29.56
CA LEU A 444 -10.94 -3.76 -30.10
C LEU A 444 -9.56 -4.42 -30.10
N THR A 445 -9.21 -5.14 -29.03
CA THR A 445 -7.91 -5.83 -28.97
C THR A 445 -7.82 -6.93 -30.01
N TYR A 446 -8.87 -7.74 -30.16
CA TYR A 446 -8.93 -8.83 -31.11
C TYR A 446 -8.79 -8.34 -32.56
N LEU A 447 -9.40 -7.21 -32.89
CA LEU A 447 -9.34 -6.63 -34.24
C LEU A 447 -8.01 -5.89 -34.50
N MET A 448 -7.49 -5.17 -33.50
CA MET A 448 -6.31 -4.32 -33.70
C MET A 448 -5.00 -5.13 -33.65
N VAL A 449 -4.92 -6.15 -32.79
CA VAL A 449 -3.73 -6.99 -32.68
C VAL A 449 -3.67 -7.94 -33.87
N VAL A 450 -2.87 -7.60 -34.87
CA VAL A 450 -2.68 -8.48 -36.02
C VAL A 450 -1.82 -9.67 -35.59
N LYS A 451 -2.23 -10.87 -36.01
CA LYS A 451 -1.46 -12.11 -35.82
C LYS A 451 -0.16 -12.02 -36.62
N ASN A 452 0.89 -11.43 -36.03
CA ASN A 452 2.19 -11.29 -36.70
C ASN A 452 2.70 -12.68 -37.12
N LYS A 453 2.83 -12.89 -38.43
CA LYS A 453 3.67 -13.95 -39.00
C LYS A 453 5.12 -13.50 -38.81
N GLY A 454 5.83 -14.07 -37.83
CA GLY A 454 7.29 -14.09 -37.84
C GLY A 454 8.04 -12.99 -37.08
N THR A 455 7.64 -12.64 -35.87
CA THR A 455 8.60 -12.04 -34.92
C THR A 455 8.28 -12.52 -33.52
N GLU A 456 8.93 -13.63 -33.17
CA GLU A 456 9.20 -13.97 -31.77
C GLU A 456 9.97 -12.79 -31.15
N GLN A 457 9.27 -11.96 -30.38
CA GLN A 457 9.95 -11.27 -29.28
C GLN A 457 10.03 -12.26 -28.13
N THR A 458 11.00 -13.16 -28.23
CA THR A 458 11.51 -14.00 -27.13
C THR A 458 12.24 -13.10 -26.13
N GLY A 459 11.48 -12.33 -25.36
CA GLY A 459 11.94 -11.92 -24.03
C GLY A 459 11.79 -13.12 -23.10
N PRO A 460 12.82 -13.50 -22.31
CA PRO A 460 12.73 -14.68 -21.45
C PRO A 460 11.52 -14.58 -20.52
N LEU A 461 10.74 -15.66 -20.46
CA LEU A 461 9.73 -15.86 -19.44
C LEU A 461 10.48 -15.93 -18.11
N VAL A 462 10.49 -14.83 -17.36
CA VAL A 462 10.96 -14.83 -15.98
C VAL A 462 10.03 -15.75 -15.20
N ASN A 463 10.53 -16.94 -14.87
CA ASN A 463 9.96 -17.80 -13.84
C ASN A 463 10.02 -17.03 -12.51
N GLN A 464 8.92 -16.40 -12.11
CA GLN A 464 8.69 -15.95 -10.74
C GLN A 464 7.68 -16.87 -10.08
N THR A 465 8.14 -18.08 -9.79
CA THR A 465 7.77 -18.77 -8.55
C THR A 465 8.89 -18.45 -7.54
N ARG A 466 8.69 -17.40 -6.75
CA ARG A 466 9.16 -17.28 -5.37
C ARG A 466 8.51 -16.07 -4.71
#